data_AF-A0A536VBH7-F1
#
_entry.id   AF-A0A536VBH7-F1
#
_cell.length_a   1.000
_cell.length_b   1.000
_cell.length_c   1.000
_cell.angle_alpha   90.00
_cell.angle_beta   90.00
_cell.angle_gamma   90.00
#
_symmetry.space_group_name_H-M   'P 1'
#
loop_
_entity.id
_entity.type
_entity.pdbx_description
1 polymer ?
#
loop_
_entity_poly.entity_id
_entity_poly.type
_entity_poly.pdbx_seq_one_letter_code
_entity_poly.pdbx_strand_id
1 'polypeptide(L)'
;MIEFVDGAVARLLAAARWLALPLALLLFLQWPLRELFHAGSRQANDLGQCVFALYVALAITDATRRGSHLAPRPLAPHWAQRWRTPLRVAGIALGLLPWSLFVLASSRAQVWQSVLQLESFPDTSNPGYFVVKLALWLLAGAVAVQAVLDLARLLNPARLPNPERLRRGEG
;
A
#
# COMPACT_ATOMS: atom_id res chain seq x y z
N MET A 1 -5.02 -14.10 -16.55
CA MET A 1 -4.20 -14.08 -15.31
C MET A 1 -4.01 -12.66 -14.77
N ILE A 2 -3.44 -11.73 -15.54
CA ILE A 2 -3.22 -10.34 -15.09
C ILE A 2 -4.51 -9.65 -14.67
N GLU A 3 -5.59 -9.77 -15.44
CA GLU A 3 -6.90 -9.16 -15.13
C GLU A 3 -7.57 -9.73 -13.87
N PHE A 4 -7.35 -11.03 -13.59
CA PHE A 4 -7.89 -11.67 -12.39
C PHE A 4 -7.20 -11.14 -11.13
N VAL A 5 -5.86 -11.06 -11.15
CA VAL A 5 -5.08 -10.47 -10.07
C VAL A 5 -5.46 -9.00 -9.88
N ASP A 6 -5.65 -8.27 -10.98
CA ASP A 6 -6.07 -6.87 -10.95
C ASP A 6 -7.44 -6.68 -10.28
N GLY A 7 -8.42 -7.52 -10.63
CA GLY A 7 -9.76 -7.51 -10.03
C GLY A 7 -9.78 -7.94 -8.56
N ALA A 8 -8.97 -8.93 -8.18
CA ALA A 8 -8.84 -9.35 -6.77
C ALA A 8 -8.24 -8.24 -5.91
N VAL A 9 -7.18 -7.60 -6.39
CA VAL A 9 -6.57 -6.44 -5.72
C VAL A 9 -7.57 -5.30 -5.62
N ALA A 10 -8.28 -4.96 -6.69
CA ALA A 10 -9.28 -3.90 -6.66
C ALA A 10 -10.39 -4.12 -5.62
N ARG A 11 -10.89 -5.36 -5.47
CA ARG A 11 -11.89 -5.70 -4.44
C ARG A 11 -11.33 -5.59 -3.03
N LEU A 12 -10.11 -6.06 -2.81
CA LEU A 12 -9.44 -5.99 -1.52
C LEU A 12 -9.20 -4.53 -1.09
N LEU A 13 -8.79 -3.68 -2.04
CA LEU A 13 -8.64 -2.24 -1.82
C LEU A 13 -9.99 -1.55 -1.59
N ALA A 14 -11.04 -1.96 -2.29
CA ALA A 14 -12.38 -1.45 -2.06
C ALA A 14 -12.89 -1.81 -0.66
N ALA A 15 -12.56 -3.00 -0.14
CA ALA A 15 -12.88 -3.40 1.23
C ALA A 15 -12.05 -2.63 2.26
N ALA A 16 -10.79 -2.32 1.96
CA ALA A 16 -9.87 -1.61 2.85
C ALA A 16 -10.42 -0.25 3.34
N ARG A 17 -11.24 0.43 2.53
CA ARG A 17 -11.88 1.70 2.91
C ARG A 17 -12.67 1.59 4.22
N TRP A 18 -13.24 0.41 4.50
CA TRP A 18 -14.05 0.17 5.68
C TRP A 18 -13.21 0.06 6.95
N LEU A 19 -11.90 -0.17 6.86
CA LEU A 19 -10.99 -0.13 8.00
C LEU A 19 -10.84 1.28 8.59
N ALA A 20 -11.19 2.33 7.84
CA ALA A 20 -11.16 3.70 8.34
C ALA A 20 -12.15 3.91 9.51
N LEU A 21 -13.31 3.24 9.51
CA LEU A 21 -14.30 3.35 10.59
C LEU A 21 -13.81 2.76 11.92
N PRO A 22 -13.40 1.48 12.01
CA PRO A 22 -12.86 0.93 13.24
C PRO A 22 -11.56 1.64 13.65
N LEU A 23 -10.73 2.09 12.70
CA LEU A 23 -9.54 2.88 13.02
C LEU A 23 -9.90 4.20 13.70
N ALA A 24 -10.82 4.98 13.13
CA ALA A 24 -11.26 6.25 13.71
C ALA A 24 -11.89 6.04 15.08
N LEU A 25 -12.71 4.99 15.23
CA LEU A 25 -13.28 4.60 16.51
C LEU A 25 -12.20 4.26 17.53
N LEU A 26 -11.22 3.43 17.19
CA LEU A 26 -10.15 3.02 18.09
C LEU A 26 -9.29 4.21 18.53
N LEU A 27 -8.90 5.09 17.58
CA LEU A 27 -8.16 6.32 17.88
C LEU A 27 -8.94 7.25 18.80
N PHE A 28 -10.24 7.42 18.54
CA PHE A 28 -11.10 8.20 19.40
C PHE A 28 -11.19 7.58 20.81
N LEU A 29 -11.38 6.26 20.88
CA LEU A 29 -11.60 5.52 22.13
C LEU A 29 -10.36 5.48 23.05
N GLN A 30 -9.15 5.71 22.52
CA GLN A 30 -7.94 5.80 23.33
C GLN A 30 -8.02 6.89 24.40
N TRP A 31 -8.57 8.06 24.08
CA TRP A 31 -8.74 9.17 25.01
C TRP A 31 -9.72 8.88 26.16
N PRO A 32 -11.01 8.53 25.91
CA PRO A 32 -11.97 8.26 26.98
C PRO A 32 -11.56 7.05 27.82
N LEU A 33 -10.98 6.01 27.22
CA LEU A 33 -10.47 4.86 27.99
C LEU A 33 -9.32 5.26 28.92
N ARG A 34 -8.49 6.22 28.53
CA ARG A 34 -7.39 6.71 29.37
C ARG A 34 -7.87 7.63 30.48
N GLU A 35 -8.77 8.55 30.15
CA GLU A 35 -9.12 9.67 31.04
C GLU A 35 -10.36 9.41 31.90
N LEU A 36 -11.35 8.68 31.38
CA LEU A 36 -12.61 8.43 32.09
C LEU A 36 -12.59 7.06 32.80
N PHE A 37 -12.05 6.04 32.12
CA PHE A 37 -12.07 4.66 32.61
C PHE A 37 -10.72 4.19 33.17
N HIS A 38 -9.64 4.94 32.90
CA HIS A 38 -8.26 4.61 33.29
C HIS A 38 -7.79 3.18 32.95
N ALA A 39 -8.45 2.53 31.99
CA ALA A 39 -8.25 1.12 31.63
C ALA A 39 -8.56 0.91 30.13
N GLY A 40 -7.99 -0.11 29.50
CA GLY A 40 -8.33 -0.47 28.11
C GLY A 40 -7.63 0.37 27.03
N SER A 41 -7.07 1.53 27.36
CA SER A 41 -6.47 2.46 26.38
C SER A 41 -5.30 1.84 25.61
N ARG A 42 -4.45 1.04 26.28
CA ARG A 42 -3.33 0.34 25.63
C ARG A 42 -3.82 -0.75 24.66
N GLN A 43 -4.83 -1.52 25.05
CA GLN A 43 -5.43 -2.55 24.18
C GLN A 43 -6.09 -1.92 22.94
N ALA A 44 -6.80 -0.80 23.11
CA ALA A 44 -7.36 -0.05 21.99
C ALA A 44 -6.27 0.49 21.06
N ASN A 45 -5.12 0.90 21.61
CA ASN A 45 -3.97 1.33 20.83
C ASN A 45 -3.32 0.17 20.05
N ASP A 46 -3.11 -0.99 20.66
CA ASP A 46 -2.55 -2.17 19.99
C ASP A 46 -3.40 -2.59 18.77
N LEU A 47 -4.71 -2.68 18.97
CA LEU A 47 -5.66 -2.95 17.88
C LEU A 47 -5.64 -1.83 16.84
N GLY A 48 -5.59 -0.58 17.30
CA GLY A 48 -5.46 0.60 16.44
C GLY A 48 -4.24 0.51 15.53
N GLN A 49 -3.09 0.10 16.05
CA GLN A 49 -1.85 -0.09 15.28
C GLN A 49 -1.99 -1.20 14.24
N CYS A 50 -2.64 -2.32 14.58
CA CYS A 50 -2.88 -3.41 13.63
C CYS A 50 -3.79 -2.95 12.47
N VAL A 51 -4.92 -2.32 12.79
CA VAL A 51 -5.89 -1.82 11.80
C VAL A 51 -5.26 -0.71 10.96
N PHE A 52 -4.51 0.20 11.58
CA PHE A 52 -3.79 1.27 10.90
C PHE A 52 -2.77 0.71 9.91
N ALA A 53 -1.93 -0.23 10.33
CA ALA A 53 -0.90 -0.79 9.46
C ALA A 53 -1.51 -1.47 8.22
N LEU A 54 -2.58 -2.25 8.40
CA LEU A 54 -3.34 -2.85 7.30
C LEU A 54 -3.97 -1.79 6.41
N TYR A 55 -4.64 -0.79 7.01
CA TYR A 55 -5.28 0.29 6.26
C TYR A 55 -4.26 1.04 5.40
N VAL A 56 -3.12 1.44 5.96
CA VAL A 56 -2.06 2.16 5.25
C VAL A 56 -1.44 1.32 4.14
N ALA A 57 -1.15 0.04 4.41
CA ALA A 57 -0.60 -0.87 3.40
C ALA A 57 -1.50 -0.91 2.15
N LEU A 58 -2.81 -1.00 2.36
CA LEU A 58 -3.80 -1.07 1.29
C LEU A 58 -4.07 0.29 0.66
N ALA A 59 -4.23 1.35 1.45
CA ALA A 59 -4.49 2.70 0.96
C ALA A 59 -3.35 3.24 0.09
N ILE A 60 -2.08 3.02 0.50
CA ILE A 60 -0.92 3.40 -0.32
C ILE A 60 -0.94 2.61 -1.64
N THR A 61 -1.25 1.32 -1.60
CA THR A 61 -1.35 0.49 -2.81
C THR A 61 -2.44 0.98 -3.76
N ASP A 62 -3.62 1.31 -3.24
CA ASP A 62 -4.73 1.89 -4.01
C ASP A 62 -4.38 3.26 -4.61
N ALA A 63 -3.78 4.15 -3.81
CA ALA A 63 -3.33 5.46 -4.27
C ALA A 63 -2.27 5.33 -5.39
N THR A 64 -1.39 4.33 -5.27
CA THR A 64 -0.39 4.01 -6.30
C THR A 64 -1.05 3.55 -7.59
N ARG A 65 -2.03 2.66 -7.49
CA ARG A 65 -2.78 2.12 -8.63
C ARG A 65 -3.59 3.17 -9.37
N ARG A 66 -4.25 4.07 -8.66
CA ARG A 66 -5.04 5.16 -9.27
C ARG A 66 -4.17 6.25 -9.87
N GLY A 67 -2.85 6.20 -9.69
CA GLY A 67 -1.95 7.27 -10.08
C GLY A 67 -2.27 8.59 -9.37
N SER A 68 -2.94 8.52 -8.22
CA SER A 68 -3.32 9.67 -7.40
C SER A 68 -2.22 10.12 -6.45
N HIS A 69 -1.04 9.49 -6.51
CA HIS A 69 0.18 10.10 -5.99
C HIS A 69 0.35 11.46 -6.62
N LEU A 70 0.73 12.44 -5.81
CA LEU A 70 1.00 13.84 -6.12
C LEU A 70 1.87 13.97 -7.38
N ALA A 71 1.27 13.77 -8.55
CA ALA A 71 1.83 14.17 -9.82
C ALA A 71 1.77 15.70 -9.75
N PRO A 72 2.92 16.40 -9.75
CA PRO A 72 2.92 17.84 -9.81
C PRO A 72 2.02 18.24 -10.97
N ARG A 73 0.90 18.90 -10.66
CA ARG A 73 0.05 19.52 -11.68
C ARG A 73 0.96 20.40 -12.54
N PRO A 74 0.89 20.33 -13.88
CA PRO A 74 2.04 20.57 -14.74
C PRO A 74 2.40 22.06 -14.79
N LEU A 75 3.25 22.49 -13.86
CA LEU A 75 4.13 23.64 -14.05
C LEU A 75 5.43 23.21 -14.76
N ALA A 76 5.55 21.92 -15.09
CA ALA A 76 6.71 21.38 -15.79
C ALA A 76 6.75 21.93 -17.23
N PRO A 77 7.84 22.59 -17.63
CA PRO A 77 8.01 23.08 -18.99
C PRO A 77 7.89 21.96 -20.03
N HIS A 78 7.55 22.30 -21.27
CA HIS A 78 7.40 21.36 -22.40
C HIS A 78 8.63 20.46 -22.64
N TRP A 79 9.85 20.92 -22.29
CA TRP A 79 11.07 20.09 -22.35
C TRP A 79 11.09 18.95 -21.31
N ALA A 80 10.37 19.08 -20.20
CA ALA A 80 10.26 18.06 -19.18
C ALA A 80 9.44 16.85 -19.69
N GLN A 81 8.56 17.05 -20.68
CA GLN A 81 7.72 16.01 -21.27
C GLN A 81 8.55 14.84 -21.84
N ARG A 82 9.71 15.16 -22.44
CA ARG A 82 10.66 14.17 -23.00
C ARG A 82 11.30 13.29 -21.93
N TRP A 83 11.44 13.80 -20.70
CA TRP A 83 12.08 13.11 -19.58
C TRP A 83 11.10 12.43 -18.63
N ARG A 84 9.78 12.65 -18.76
CA ARG A 84 8.77 12.08 -17.85
C ARG A 84 8.81 10.56 -17.81
N THR A 85 8.83 9.91 -18.97
CA THR A 85 8.85 8.45 -19.08
C THR A 85 10.15 7.84 -18.55
N PRO A 86 11.36 8.27 -18.99
CA PRO A 86 12.60 7.69 -18.46
C PRO A 86 12.80 7.95 -16.97
N LEU A 87 12.42 9.12 -16.44
CA LEU A 87 12.48 9.39 -15.00
C LEU A 87 11.52 8.50 -14.20
N ARG A 88 10.32 8.24 -14.72
CA ARG A 88 9.38 7.31 -14.08
C ARG A 88 9.91 5.88 -14.10
N VAL A 89 10.47 5.42 -15.22
CA VAL A 89 11.11 4.10 -15.32
C VAL A 89 12.28 4.00 -14.35
N ALA A 90 13.15 5.01 -14.29
CA ALA A 90 14.29 5.05 -13.36
C ALA A 90 13.82 5.04 -11.89
N GLY A 91 12.81 5.84 -11.53
CA GLY A 91 12.26 5.86 -10.17
C GLY A 91 11.65 4.51 -9.75
N ILE A 92 10.99 3.82 -10.67
CA ILE A 92 10.47 2.47 -10.42
C ILE A 92 11.61 1.45 -10.30
N ALA A 93 12.53 1.42 -11.27
CA ALA A 93 13.56 0.40 -11.39
C ALA A 93 14.70 0.54 -10.37
N LEU A 94 15.06 1.77 -10.00
CA LEU A 94 16.16 2.06 -9.07
C LEU A 94 15.68 2.41 -7.66
N GLY A 95 14.43 2.85 -7.52
CA GLY A 95 13.84 3.24 -6.23
C GLY A 95 12.89 2.18 -5.68
N LEU A 96 11.70 2.09 -6.26
CA LEU A 96 10.59 1.30 -5.71
C LEU A 96 10.86 -0.22 -5.72
N LEU A 97 11.36 -0.74 -6.84
CA LEU A 97 11.59 -2.18 -7.00
C LEU A 97 12.73 -2.67 -6.08
N PRO A 98 13.92 -2.05 -6.05
CA PRO A 98 14.98 -2.52 -5.17
C PRO A 98 14.63 -2.37 -3.69
N TRP A 99 13.98 -1.27 -3.31
CA TRP A 99 13.55 -1.05 -1.93
C TRP A 99 12.55 -2.11 -1.47
N SER A 100 11.51 -2.37 -2.26
CA SER A 100 10.48 -3.36 -1.90
C SER A 100 11.04 -4.77 -1.82
N LEU A 101 11.91 -5.17 -2.76
CA LEU A 101 12.61 -6.44 -2.73
C LEU A 101 13.55 -6.55 -1.52
N PHE A 102 14.29 -5.48 -1.19
CA PHE A 102 15.16 -5.43 -0.02
C PHE A 102 14.37 -5.61 1.28
N VAL A 103 13.24 -4.91 1.44
CA VAL A 103 12.36 -5.06 2.62
C VAL A 103 11.90 -6.51 2.74
N LEU A 104 11.39 -7.12 1.68
CA LEU A 104 10.93 -8.52 1.69
C LEU A 104 12.06 -9.49 2.04
N ALA A 105 13.24 -9.33 1.44
CA ALA A 105 14.37 -10.22 1.67
C ALA A 105 14.97 -10.08 3.08
N SER A 106 15.21 -8.85 3.52
CA SER A 106 15.88 -8.56 4.80
C SER A 106 15.00 -8.91 6.00
N SER A 107 13.70 -8.69 5.92
CA SER A 107 12.78 -8.94 7.04
C SER A 107 12.18 -10.35 7.07
N ARG A 108 12.49 -11.23 6.10
CA ARG A 108 11.86 -12.56 5.97
C ARG A 108 11.92 -13.42 7.22
N ALA A 109 13.09 -13.54 7.81
CA ALA A 109 13.28 -14.41 8.97
C ALA A 109 12.54 -13.83 10.17
N GLN A 110 12.63 -12.51 10.33
CA GLN A 110 11.95 -11.80 11.39
C GLN A 110 10.43 -11.95 11.28
N VAL A 111 9.82 -11.64 10.14
CA VAL A 111 8.37 -11.73 9.95
C VAL A 111 7.87 -13.17 10.12
N TRP A 112 8.59 -14.15 9.56
CA TRP A 112 8.21 -15.55 9.70
C TRP A 112 8.22 -16.03 11.16
N GLN A 113 9.28 -15.69 11.89
CA GLN A 113 9.37 -16.00 13.32
C GLN A 113 8.28 -15.28 14.12
N SER A 114 8.01 -14.00 13.82
CA SER A 114 6.94 -13.24 14.45
C SER A 114 5.56 -13.88 14.28
N VAL A 115 5.29 -14.42 13.08
CA VAL A 115 4.01 -15.09 12.78
C VAL A 115 3.91 -16.41 13.53
N LEU A 116 4.97 -17.23 13.51
CA LEU A 116 4.99 -18.52 14.21
C LEU A 116 4.82 -18.35 15.72
N GLN A 117 5.40 -17.29 16.28
CA GLN A 117 5.33 -16.98 17.71
C GLN A 117 4.09 -16.18 18.11
N LEU A 118 3.22 -15.82 17.15
CA LEU A 118 2.10 -14.91 17.36
C LEU A 118 2.52 -13.67 18.17
N GLU A 119 3.59 -13.02 17.70
CA GLU A 119 4.31 -12.00 18.45
C GLU A 119 3.36 -10.97 19.06
N SER A 120 3.51 -10.82 20.36
CA SER A 120 2.64 -10.00 21.18
C SER A 120 3.27 -8.64 21.44
N PHE A 121 2.43 -7.64 21.70
CA PHE A 121 2.90 -6.31 22.09
C PHE A 121 3.65 -6.39 23.44
N PRO A 122 4.83 -5.75 23.57
CA PRO A 122 5.67 -5.88 24.75
C PRO A 122 5.01 -5.34 26.03
N ASP A 123 4.20 -4.28 25.91
CA ASP A 123 3.61 -3.58 27.06
C ASP A 123 2.27 -4.16 27.54
N THR A 124 1.61 -4.98 26.72
CA THR A 124 0.25 -5.49 26.98
C THR A 124 0.13 -7.00 26.82
N SER A 125 1.14 -7.65 26.24
CA SER A 125 1.14 -9.07 25.90
C SER A 125 -0.02 -9.50 24.99
N ASN A 126 -0.64 -8.56 24.27
CA ASN A 126 -1.69 -8.87 23.31
C ASN A 126 -1.08 -9.46 22.03
N PRO A 127 -1.58 -10.61 21.54
CA PRO A 127 -1.15 -11.13 20.25
C PRO A 127 -1.64 -10.21 19.14
N GLY A 128 -0.72 -9.68 18.32
CA GLY A 128 -1.10 -8.75 17.25
C GLY A 128 0.05 -7.99 16.61
N TYR A 129 1.20 -7.91 17.28
CA TYR A 129 2.36 -7.21 16.73
C TYR A 129 2.88 -7.88 15.44
N PHE A 130 2.72 -9.19 15.32
CA PHE A 130 2.98 -9.90 14.05
C PHE A 130 2.12 -9.40 12.88
N VAL A 131 0.89 -8.90 13.12
CA VAL A 131 0.01 -8.33 12.09
C VAL A 131 0.60 -7.05 11.52
N VAL A 132 1.21 -6.22 12.36
CA VAL A 132 1.90 -4.99 11.91
C VAL A 132 3.05 -5.34 10.97
N LYS A 133 3.85 -6.35 11.32
CA LYS A 133 4.95 -6.84 10.48
C LYS A 133 4.46 -7.47 9.17
N LEU A 134 3.38 -8.25 9.24
CA LEU A 134 2.71 -8.78 8.05
C LEU A 134 2.15 -7.68 7.14
N ALA A 135 1.59 -6.62 7.72
CA ALA A 135 1.08 -5.49 6.95
C ALA A 135 2.21 -4.75 6.22
N LEU A 136 3.40 -4.62 6.83
CA LEU A 136 4.59 -4.11 6.15
C LEU A 136 4.99 -5.01 4.97
N TRP A 137 4.99 -6.33 5.17
CA TRP A 137 5.25 -7.31 4.11
C TRP A 137 4.22 -7.23 2.97
N LEU A 138 2.95 -7.07 3.31
CA LEU A 138 1.86 -6.86 2.37
C LEU A 138 2.08 -5.59 1.54
N LEU A 139 2.42 -4.47 2.19
CA LEU A 139 2.75 -3.22 1.52
C LEU A 139 3.94 -3.39 0.56
N ALA A 140 5.05 -3.96 1.04
CA ALA A 140 6.24 -4.17 0.22
C ALA A 140 5.95 -5.08 -0.98
N GLY A 141 5.21 -6.19 -0.77
CA GLY A 141 4.78 -7.08 -1.84
C GLY A 141 3.87 -6.39 -2.85
N ALA A 142 2.91 -5.60 -2.39
CA ALA A 142 2.02 -4.84 -3.27
C ALA A 142 2.77 -3.78 -4.09
N VAL A 143 3.74 -3.08 -3.48
CA VAL A 143 4.63 -2.13 -4.18
C VAL A 143 5.48 -2.85 -5.22
N ALA A 144 6.06 -4.01 -4.91
CA ALA A 144 6.85 -4.79 -5.86
C ALA A 144 6.02 -5.24 -7.07
N VAL A 145 4.83 -5.79 -6.83
CA VAL A 145 3.90 -6.20 -7.89
C VAL A 145 3.50 -4.99 -8.75
N GLN A 146 3.16 -3.86 -8.13
CA GLN A 146 2.77 -2.65 -8.84
C GLN A 146 3.93 -2.07 -9.66
N ALA A 147 5.16 -2.08 -9.12
CA ALA A 147 6.36 -1.64 -9.82
C ALA A 147 6.63 -2.47 -11.08
N VAL A 148 6.49 -3.80 -11.00
CA VAL A 148 6.63 -4.70 -12.15
C VAL A 148 5.55 -4.42 -13.20
N LEU A 149 4.29 -4.27 -12.79
CA LEU A 149 3.18 -3.95 -13.70
C LEU A 149 3.38 -2.62 -14.41
N ASP A 150 3.80 -1.59 -13.68
CA ASP A 150 4.05 -0.27 -14.26
C ASP A 150 5.25 -0.29 -15.21
N LEU A 151 6.31 -1.01 -14.86
CA LEU A 151 7.45 -1.18 -15.77
C LEU A 151 7.04 -1.92 -17.05
N ALA A 152 6.27 -3.00 -16.94
CA ALA A 152 5.77 -3.74 -18.10
C ALA A 152 4.87 -2.88 -19.01
N ARG A 153 4.03 -2.01 -18.43
CA ARG A 153 3.19 -1.05 -19.17
C ARG A 153 4.01 0.03 -19.87
N LEU A 154 5.04 0.56 -19.20
CA LEU A 154 5.90 1.61 -19.76
C LEU A 154 6.82 1.07 -20.87
N LEU A 155 7.26 -0.18 -20.76
CA LEU A 155 8.11 -0.83 -21.77
C LEU A 155 7.31 -1.39 -22.96
N ASN A 156 6.00 -1.61 -22.82
CA ASN A 156 5.13 -2.12 -23.90
C ASN A 156 3.95 -1.18 -24.22
N PRO A 157 4.21 0.02 -24.80
CA PRO A 157 3.18 1.00 -25.13
C PRO A 157 2.21 0.54 -26.23
N ALA A 158 2.57 -0.47 -27.03
CA ALA A 158 1.78 -0.97 -28.16
C ALA A 158 0.45 -1.66 -27.77
N ARG A 159 0.22 -1.92 -26.47
CA ARG A 159 -1.03 -2.50 -25.94
C ARG A 159 -2.06 -1.48 -25.45
N LEU A 160 -1.76 -0.18 -25.53
CA LEU A 160 -2.74 0.84 -25.16
C LEU A 160 -3.74 1.02 -26.33
N PRO A 161 -5.06 0.93 -26.10
CA PRO A 161 -6.03 1.39 -27.08
C PRO A 161 -5.68 2.82 -27.43
N ASN A 162 -5.46 3.09 -28.71
CA ASN A 162 -5.12 4.42 -29.19
C ASN A 162 -6.22 5.38 -28.67
N PRO A 163 -5.90 6.40 -27.85
CA PRO A 163 -6.91 7.34 -27.34
C PRO A 163 -7.64 8.08 -28.46
N GLU A 164 -7.06 8.10 -29.66
CA GLU A 164 -7.73 8.57 -30.89
C GLU A 164 -8.86 7.66 -31.37
N ARG A 165 -8.79 6.34 -31.17
CA ARG A 165 -9.87 5.40 -31.56
C ARG A 165 -11.12 5.58 -30.70
N LEU A 166 -10.94 5.79 -29.40
CA LEU A 166 -12.03 6.08 -28.47
C LEU A 166 -12.65 7.47 -28.71
N ARG A 167 -11.86 8.45 -29.17
CA ARG A 167 -12.39 9.76 -29.61
C ARG A 167 -13.07 9.72 -30.98
N ARG A 168 -12.72 8.78 -31.86
CA ARG A 168 -13.36 8.60 -33.17
C ARG A 168 -14.59 7.69 -33.15
N GLY A 169 -14.94 7.09 -32.01
CA GLY A 169 -16.15 6.27 -31.89
C GLY A 169 -16.10 4.98 -32.73
N GLU A 170 -14.91 4.41 -32.92
CA GLU A 170 -14.76 3.12 -33.61
C GLU A 170 -14.30 2.06 -32.60
N GLY A 171 -15.26 1.27 -32.11
CA GLY A 171 -15.04 0.14 -31.21
C GLY A 171 -16.26 -0.19 -30.38
#